data_AF-A0A9E4KX20-F1
#
_entry.id   AF-A0A9E4KX20-F1
#
_cell.length_a   1.000
_cell.length_b   1.000
_cell.length_c   1.000
_cell.angle_alpha   90.00
_cell.angle_beta   90.00
_cell.angle_gamma   90.00
#
_symmetry.space_group_name_H-M   'P 1'
#
loop_
_entity.id
_entity.type
_entity.pdbx_description
1 polymer ?
#
loop_
_entity_poly.entity_id
_entity_poly.type
_entity_poly.pdbx_seq_one_letter_code
_entity_poly.pdbx_strand_id
1 'polypeptide(L)'
;MSRLAARAPRPSTVTAGILLAGLAACSFASAGYVASQLVGDGASGMVVAFYESLFGLALLFAVNMRALSRGAQPPRNGILWGLAAGVAYAFAIGAFYTSLERIPFSVAAPITGAVPLASYAFVLLLLRGSERITRRAALGAAMVVAGVAMVGVSA
;
A
#
# COMPACT_ATOMS: atom_id res chain seq x y z
N MET A 1 13.71 -20.70 27.03
CA MET A 1 12.64 -20.20 26.15
C MET A 1 12.16 -18.85 26.69
N SER A 2 12.89 -17.77 26.41
CA SER A 2 12.54 -16.42 26.88
C SER A 2 11.56 -15.76 25.90
N ARG A 3 10.36 -15.45 26.38
CA ARG A 3 9.42 -14.59 25.66
C ARG A 3 10.03 -13.20 25.57
N LEU A 4 10.51 -12.81 24.39
CA LEU A 4 10.73 -11.41 24.05
C LEU A 4 9.35 -10.72 24.12
N ALA A 5 9.04 -10.12 25.27
CA ALA A 5 7.92 -9.22 25.40
C ALA A 5 8.06 -8.15 24.32
N ALA A 6 7.09 -8.09 23.40
CA ALA A 6 7.02 -7.06 22.38
C ALA A 6 7.02 -5.70 23.09
N ARG A 7 8.18 -5.03 23.07
CA ARG A 7 8.37 -3.75 23.73
C ARG A 7 7.50 -2.75 23.01
N ALA A 8 6.58 -2.10 23.74
CA ALA A 8 5.75 -1.05 23.15
C ALA A 8 6.67 -0.01 22.48
N PRO A 9 6.39 0.39 21.23
CA PRO A 9 7.24 1.31 20.49
C PRO A 9 7.35 2.64 21.25
N ARG A 10 8.56 3.23 21.23
CA ARG A 10 8.79 4.52 21.87
C ARG A 10 7.95 5.59 21.16
N PRO A 11 7.42 6.61 21.88
CA PRO A 11 6.56 7.63 21.29
C PRO A 11 7.21 8.35 20.09
N SER A 12 8.53 8.58 20.10
CA SER A 12 9.25 9.16 18.96
C SER A 12 9.25 8.27 17.71
N THR A 13 9.28 6.94 17.88
CA THR A 13 9.20 5.96 16.79
C THR A 13 7.78 5.89 16.22
N VAL A 14 6.76 6.03 17.07
CA VAL A 14 5.35 6.09 16.63
C VAL A 14 5.10 7.34 15.79
N THR A 15 5.55 8.51 16.25
CA THR A 15 5.41 9.76 15.48
C THR A 15 6.12 9.67 14.14
N ALA A 16 7.34 9.13 14.09
CA ALA A 16 8.06 8.93 12.84
C ALA A 16 7.31 7.97 11.88
N GLY A 17 6.74 6.88 12.42
CA GLY A 17 5.91 5.96 11.63
C GLY A 17 4.68 6.62 11.03
N ILE A 18 3.98 7.47 11.81
CA ILE A 18 2.83 8.24 11.32
C ILE A 18 3.25 9.20 10.20
N LEU A 19 4.35 9.92 10.37
CA LEU A 19 4.86 10.85 9.36
C LEU A 19 5.27 10.14 8.06
N LEU A 20 5.96 9.00 8.16
CA LEU A 20 6.36 8.20 7.00
C LEU A 20 5.14 7.62 6.26
N ALA A 21 4.13 7.15 7.00
CA ALA A 21 2.89 6.68 6.40
C ALA A 21 2.12 7.82 5.70
N GLY A 22 2.09 9.01 6.30
CA GLY A 22 1.51 10.20 5.68
C GLY A 22 2.24 10.61 4.40
N LEU A 23 3.58 10.62 4.41
CA LEU A 23 4.39 10.88 3.22
C LEU A 23 4.11 9.85 2.12
N ALA A 24 4.03 8.56 2.47
CA ALA A 24 3.69 7.51 1.51
C ALA A 24 2.30 7.73 0.89
N ALA A 25 1.31 8.13 1.69
CA ALA A 25 -0.03 8.45 1.18
C ALA A 25 -0.02 9.63 0.20
N CYS A 26 0.73 10.70 0.51
CA CYS A 26 0.90 11.84 -0.40
C CYS A 26 1.60 11.43 -1.70
N SER A 27 2.66 10.61 -1.61
CA SER A 27 3.36 10.09 -2.79
C SER A 27 2.47 9.19 -3.65
N PHE A 28 1.65 8.35 -3.04
CA PHE A 28 0.71 7.51 -3.78
C PHE A 28 -0.37 8.34 -4.47
N ALA A 29 -0.92 9.36 -3.79
CA ALA A 29 -1.91 10.25 -4.37
C ALA A 29 -1.35 11.07 -5.55
N SER A 30 -0.13 11.59 -5.44
CA SER A 30 0.50 12.33 -6.53
C SER A 30 0.83 11.43 -7.71
N ALA A 31 1.34 10.22 -7.47
CA ALA A 31 1.58 9.23 -8.53
C ALA A 31 0.28 8.87 -9.27
N GLY A 32 -0.79 8.59 -8.54
CA GLY A 32 -2.10 8.28 -9.13
C GLY A 32 -2.68 9.44 -9.95
N TYR A 33 -2.51 10.69 -9.49
CA TYR A 33 -2.91 11.86 -10.28
C TYR A 33 -2.11 11.97 -11.58
N VAL A 34 -0.78 11.85 -11.54
CA VAL A 34 0.06 11.89 -12.75
C VAL A 34 -0.29 10.74 -13.69
N ALA A 35 -0.49 9.54 -13.16
CA ALA A 35 -0.93 8.38 -13.94
C ALA A 35 -2.27 8.63 -14.63
N SER A 36 -3.23 9.29 -13.96
CA SER A 36 -4.52 9.63 -14.56
C SER A 36 -4.40 10.59 -15.74
N GLN A 37 -3.46 11.54 -15.70
CA GLN A 37 -3.19 12.45 -16.82
C GLN A 37 -2.60 11.69 -18.01
N LEU A 38 -1.61 10.82 -17.76
CA LEU A 38 -0.99 10.00 -18.81
C LEU A 38 -2.00 9.07 -19.48
N VAL A 39 -2.90 8.46 -18.69
CA VAL A 39 -3.97 7.61 -19.21
C VAL A 39 -4.98 8.45 -20.01
N GLY A 40 -5.32 9.65 -19.53
CA GLY A 40 -6.15 10.61 -20.26
C GLY A 40 -5.57 11.05 -21.60
N ASP A 41 -4.24 11.16 -21.69
CA ASP A 41 -3.48 11.44 -22.93
C ASP A 41 -3.36 10.22 -23.86
N GLY A 42 -3.96 9.07 -23.49
CA GLY A 42 -4.06 7.87 -24.31
C GLY A 42 -3.05 6.78 -23.99
N ALA A 43 -2.25 6.90 -22.92
CA ALA A 43 -1.39 5.80 -22.47
C ALA A 43 -2.23 4.68 -21.85
N SER A 44 -1.87 3.41 -22.10
CA SER A 44 -2.50 2.30 -21.37
C SER A 44 -2.05 2.30 -19.90
N GLY A 45 -2.98 2.07 -18.98
CA GLY A 45 -2.72 1.96 -17.55
C GLY A 45 -1.70 0.86 -17.21
N MET A 46 -1.67 -0.24 -17.97
CA MET A 46 -0.66 -1.29 -17.81
C MET A 46 0.76 -0.80 -18.16
N VAL A 47 0.87 0.06 -19.18
CA VAL A 47 2.16 0.66 -19.57
C VAL A 47 2.64 1.63 -18.49
N VAL A 48 1.74 2.44 -17.94
CA VAL A 48 2.05 3.34 -16.81
C VAL A 48 2.50 2.54 -15.59
N ALA A 49 1.79 1.46 -15.25
CA ALA A 49 2.12 0.58 -14.12
C ALA A 49 3.50 -0.10 -14.30
N PHE A 50 3.83 -0.51 -15.53
CA PHE A 50 5.13 -1.08 -15.86
C PHE A 50 6.27 -0.09 -15.58
N TYR A 51 6.16 1.14 -16.10
CA TYR A 51 7.19 2.15 -15.89
C TYR A 51 7.28 2.60 -14.42
N GLU A 52 6.16 2.79 -13.73
CA GLU A 52 6.18 3.07 -12.28
C GLU A 52 6.92 1.98 -11.52
N SER A 53 6.58 0.71 -11.77
CA SER A 53 7.21 -0.43 -11.10
C SER A 53 8.71 -0.52 -11.40
N LEU A 54 9.10 -0.26 -12.65
CA LEU A 54 10.51 -0.27 -13.08
C LEU A 54 11.33 0.80 -12.37
N PHE A 55 10.85 2.05 -12.35
CA PHE A 55 11.56 3.15 -11.68
C PHE A 55 11.50 3.03 -10.16
N GLY A 56 10.40 2.55 -9.60
CA GLY A 56 10.27 2.24 -8.18
C GLY A 56 11.27 1.17 -7.74
N LEU A 57 11.41 0.09 -8.51
CA LEU A 57 12.43 -0.94 -8.27
C LEU A 57 13.84 -0.36 -8.35
N ALA A 58 14.14 0.45 -9.37
CA ALA A 58 15.45 1.08 -9.53
C ALA A 58 15.81 1.97 -8.32
N LEU A 59 14.86 2.77 -7.83
CA LEU A 59 15.03 3.59 -6.64
C LEU A 59 15.28 2.74 -5.39
N LEU A 60 14.44 1.73 -5.14
CA LEU A 60 14.60 0.85 -3.99
C LEU A 60 15.93 0.08 -4.03
N PHE A 61 16.34 -0.36 -5.20
CA PHE A 61 17.63 -1.01 -5.40
C PHE A 61 18.78 -0.06 -5.10
N ALA A 62 18.75 1.17 -5.64
CA ALA A 62 19.78 2.18 -5.38
C ALA A 62 19.91 2.52 -3.88
N VAL A 63 18.78 2.71 -3.19
CA VAL A 63 18.74 3.02 -1.75
C VAL A 63 19.30 1.85 -0.92
N ASN A 64 19.04 0.60 -1.33
CA ASN A 64 19.42 -0.59 -0.56
C ASN A 64 20.73 -1.25 -1.02
N MET A 65 21.35 -0.78 -2.11
CA MET A 65 22.55 -1.37 -2.71
C MET A 65 23.68 -1.56 -1.68
N ARG A 66 23.92 -0.56 -0.83
CA ARG A 66 24.97 -0.61 0.21
C ARG A 66 24.67 -1.61 1.33
N ALA A 67 23.41 -1.88 1.62
CA ALA A 67 23.02 -2.88 2.62
C ALA A 67 23.16 -4.28 2.02
N LEU A 68 22.70 -4.47 0.79
CA LEU A 68 22.82 -5.71 0.04
C LEU A 68 24.29 -6.10 -0.18
N SER A 69 25.15 -5.14 -0.54
CA SER A 69 26.59 -5.40 -0.72
C SER A 69 27.32 -5.78 0.56
N ARG A 70 26.76 -5.44 1.73
CA ARG A 70 27.25 -5.85 3.05
C ARG A 70 26.63 -7.16 3.55
N GLY A 71 25.90 -7.87 2.70
CA GLY A 71 25.29 -9.16 3.03
C GLY A 71 24.00 -9.07 3.82
N ALA A 72 23.32 -7.92 3.84
CA ALA A 72 21.99 -7.81 4.43
C ALA A 72 20.98 -8.58 3.55
N GLN A 73 20.80 -9.87 3.83
CA GLN A 73 19.81 -10.71 3.17
C GLN A 73 18.71 -11.10 4.15
N PRO A 74 17.43 -11.02 3.72
CA PRO A 74 16.35 -11.59 4.50
C PRO A 74 16.50 -13.12 4.57
N PRO A 75 15.89 -13.78 5.57
CA PRO A 75 15.86 -15.25 5.63
C PRO A 75 15.23 -15.81 4.35
N ARG A 76 15.63 -17.00 3.90
CA ARG A 76 15.15 -17.61 2.63
C ARG A 76 13.62 -17.61 2.50
N ASN A 77 12.89 -17.92 3.57
CA ASN A 77 11.43 -17.86 3.57
C ASN A 77 10.90 -16.43 3.37
N GLY A 78 11.59 -15.43 3.92
CA GLY A 78 11.27 -14.01 3.72
C GLY A 78 11.43 -13.56 2.27
N ILE A 79 12.36 -14.16 1.51
CA ILE A 79 12.50 -13.88 0.07
C ILE A 79 11.25 -14.35 -0.69
N LEU A 80 10.78 -15.57 -0.44
CA LEU A 80 9.59 -16.10 -1.11
C LEU A 80 8.34 -15.26 -0.81
N TRP A 81 8.14 -14.88 0.45
CA TRP A 81 7.04 -13.98 0.83
C TRP A 81 7.18 -12.58 0.22
N GLY A 82 8.41 -12.05 0.14
CA GLY A 82 8.69 -10.78 -0.53
C GLY A 82 8.37 -10.81 -2.03
N LEU A 83 8.72 -11.91 -2.72
CA LEU A 83 8.38 -12.09 -4.12
C LEU A 83 6.87 -12.21 -4.34
N ALA A 84 6.18 -13.00 -3.51
CA ALA A 84 4.72 -13.11 -3.57
C ALA A 84 4.03 -11.77 -3.33
N ALA A 85 4.51 -10.99 -2.35
CA ALA A 85 4.02 -9.63 -2.10
C ALA A 85 4.27 -8.70 -3.28
N GLY A 86 5.43 -8.78 -3.92
CA GLY A 86 5.76 -8.02 -5.13
C GLY A 86 4.82 -8.32 -6.30
N VAL A 87 4.52 -9.61 -6.55
CA VAL A 87 3.56 -10.02 -7.59
C VAL A 87 2.16 -9.49 -7.29
N ALA A 88 1.69 -9.63 -6.05
CA ALA A 88 0.40 -9.11 -5.63
C ALA A 88 0.33 -7.58 -5.77
N TYR A 89 1.40 -6.87 -5.44
CA TYR A 89 1.49 -5.42 -5.58
C TYR A 89 1.48 -4.97 -7.05
N ALA A 90 2.26 -5.63 -7.91
CA ALA A 90 2.27 -5.35 -9.35
C ALA A 90 0.88 -5.55 -9.98
N PHE A 91 0.18 -6.62 -9.59
CA PHE A 91 -1.21 -6.84 -9.99
C PHE A 91 -2.14 -5.72 -9.50
N ALA A 92 -1.99 -5.30 -8.23
CA ALA A 92 -2.81 -4.23 -7.65
C ALA A 92 -2.63 -2.88 -8.38
N ILE A 93 -1.39 -2.47 -8.67
CA ILE A 93 -1.12 -1.22 -9.40
C ILE A 93 -1.58 -1.32 -10.86
N GLY A 94 -1.35 -2.44 -11.53
CA GLY A 94 -1.86 -2.68 -12.89
C GLY A 94 -3.38 -2.56 -12.95
N ALA A 95 -4.09 -3.24 -12.05
CA ALA A 95 -5.55 -3.15 -11.96
C ALA A 95 -6.02 -1.72 -11.65
N PHE A 96 -5.34 -1.01 -10.74
CA PHE A 96 -5.69 0.36 -10.39
C PHE A 96 -5.55 1.30 -11.59
N TYR A 97 -4.43 1.30 -12.32
CA TYR A 97 -4.25 2.19 -13.46
C TYR A 97 -5.08 1.80 -14.67
N THR A 98 -5.30 0.52 -14.92
CA THR A 98 -6.27 0.10 -15.93
C THR A 98 -7.69 0.57 -15.57
N SER A 99 -8.04 0.68 -14.28
CA SER A 99 -9.33 1.27 -13.90
C SER A 99 -9.45 2.74 -14.29
N LEU A 100 -8.35 3.49 -14.33
CA LEU A 100 -8.33 4.90 -14.74
C LEU A 100 -8.67 5.09 -16.24
N GLU A 101 -8.57 4.03 -17.05
CA GLU A 101 -9.06 4.03 -18.42
C GLU A 101 -10.61 4.08 -18.50
N ARG A 102 -11.30 3.79 -17.39
CA ARG A 102 -12.76 3.58 -17.35
C ARG A 102 -13.47 4.55 -16.41
N ILE A 103 -12.82 4.97 -15.34
CA ILE A 103 -13.39 5.85 -14.32
C ILE A 103 -12.38 6.95 -13.94
N PRO A 104 -12.85 8.16 -13.59
CA PRO A 104 -11.93 9.22 -13.20
C PRO A 104 -11.22 8.91 -11.87
N PHE A 105 -10.02 9.46 -11.72
CA PHE A 105 -9.19 9.29 -10.51
C PHE A 105 -9.91 9.71 -9.22
N SER A 106 -10.78 10.72 -9.28
CA SER A 106 -11.59 11.17 -8.14
C SER A 106 -12.50 10.09 -7.58
N VAL A 107 -12.83 9.05 -8.36
CA VAL A 107 -13.66 7.90 -7.97
C VAL A 107 -12.80 6.70 -7.62
N ALA A 108 -11.79 6.41 -8.46
CA ALA A 108 -10.89 5.28 -8.25
C ALA A 108 -10.07 5.42 -6.96
N ALA A 109 -9.57 6.62 -6.66
CA ALA A 109 -8.67 6.85 -5.53
C ALA A 109 -9.33 6.61 -4.17
N PRO A 110 -10.55 7.09 -3.89
CA PRO A 110 -11.29 6.70 -2.68
C PRO A 110 -11.55 5.19 -2.59
N ILE A 111 -11.98 4.55 -3.68
CA ILE A 111 -12.23 3.09 -3.71
C ILE A 111 -10.97 2.33 -3.28
N THR A 112 -9.82 2.66 -3.88
CA THR A 112 -8.53 2.09 -3.49
C THR A 112 -8.10 2.53 -2.09
N GLY A 113 -8.46 3.73 -1.65
CA GLY A 113 -8.25 4.22 -0.28
C GLY A 113 -8.93 3.39 0.80
N ALA A 114 -9.90 2.53 0.43
CA ALA A 114 -10.51 1.56 1.34
C ALA A 114 -9.64 0.32 1.64
N VAL A 115 -8.38 0.25 1.16
CA VAL A 115 -7.41 -0.81 1.50
C VAL A 115 -7.35 -1.18 2.99
N PRO A 116 -7.42 -0.24 3.96
CA PRO A 116 -7.44 -0.60 5.38
C PRO A 116 -8.54 -1.61 5.75
N LEU A 117 -9.70 -1.56 5.09
CA LEU A 117 -10.77 -2.53 5.32
C LEU A 117 -10.38 -3.93 4.85
N ALA A 118 -9.79 -4.02 3.65
CA ALA A 118 -9.25 -5.28 3.14
C ALA A 118 -8.15 -5.81 4.06
N SER A 119 -7.24 -4.95 4.54
CA SER A 119 -6.22 -5.32 5.52
C SER A 119 -6.83 -5.88 6.80
N TYR A 120 -7.87 -5.26 7.37
CA TYR A 120 -8.56 -5.81 8.54
C TYR A 120 -9.24 -7.14 8.26
N ALA A 121 -9.84 -7.32 7.09
CA ALA A 121 -10.41 -8.61 6.69
C ALA A 121 -9.32 -9.69 6.64
N PHE A 122 -8.16 -9.42 6.05
CA PHE A 122 -7.04 -10.35 6.05
C PHE A 122 -6.50 -10.63 7.45
N VAL A 123 -6.36 -9.62 8.31
CA VAL A 123 -5.94 -9.81 9.71
C VAL A 123 -6.92 -10.71 10.47
N LEU A 124 -8.23 -10.49 10.31
CA LEU A 124 -9.26 -11.31 10.94
C LEU A 124 -9.32 -12.74 10.40
N LEU A 125 -9.15 -12.91 9.09
CA LEU A 125 -9.30 -14.21 8.43
C LEU A 125 -8.05 -15.08 8.53
N LEU A 126 -6.86 -14.51 8.34
CA LEU A 126 -5.58 -15.23 8.26
C LEU A 126 -4.78 -15.17 9.56
N LEU A 127 -4.73 -14.02 10.24
CA LEU A 127 -3.88 -13.84 11.44
C LEU A 127 -4.59 -14.13 12.77
N ARG A 128 -5.90 -14.42 12.74
CA ARG A 128 -6.78 -14.93 13.81
C ARG A 128 -6.15 -14.90 15.22
N GLY A 129 -5.98 -13.69 15.78
CA GLY A 129 -5.55 -13.49 17.17
C GLY A 129 -4.11 -13.03 17.41
N SER A 130 -3.26 -12.89 16.38
CA SER A 130 -1.93 -12.27 16.55
C SER A 130 -2.00 -10.76 16.74
N GLU A 131 -3.07 -10.12 16.26
CA GLU A 131 -3.27 -8.69 16.32
C GLU A 131 -4.70 -8.37 16.78
N ARG A 132 -4.84 -7.53 17.82
CA ARG A 132 -6.14 -7.18 18.40
C ARG A 132 -6.67 -5.91 17.75
N ILE A 133 -7.68 -6.07 16.88
CA ILE A 133 -8.41 -4.94 16.33
C ILE A 133 -9.27 -4.32 17.44
N THR A 134 -8.98 -3.07 17.78
CA THR A 134 -9.75 -2.35 18.80
C THR A 134 -11.11 -1.92 18.23
N ARG A 135 -12.13 -1.76 19.09
CA ARG A 135 -13.44 -1.23 18.67
C ARG A 135 -13.34 0.15 18.01
N ARG A 136 -12.37 0.97 18.45
CA ARG A 136 -12.09 2.30 17.84
C ARG A 136 -11.51 2.17 16.44
N ALA A 137 -10.61 1.21 16.21
CA ALA A 137 -10.05 0.92 14.89
C ALA A 137 -11.12 0.41 13.92
N ALA A 138 -12.01 -0.48 14.38
CA ALA A 138 -13.15 -0.96 13.58
C ALA A 138 -14.11 0.19 13.20
N LEU A 139 -14.42 1.09 14.15
CA LEU A 139 -15.23 2.28 13.87
C LEU A 139 -14.56 3.19 12.83
N GLY A 140 -13.25 3.44 12.97
CA GLY A 140 -12.48 4.22 11.99
C GLY A 140 -12.52 3.59 10.59
N ALA A 141 -12.36 2.27 10.50
CA ALA A 141 -12.49 1.55 9.23
C ALA A 141 -13.88 1.70 8.62
N ALA A 142 -14.94 1.59 9.42
CA ALA A 142 -16.31 1.79 8.97
C ALA A 142 -16.55 3.22 8.45
N MET A 143 -15.98 4.24 9.11
CA MET A 143 -16.05 5.63 8.64
C MET A 143 -15.32 5.83 7.31
N VAL A 144 -14.16 5.19 7.12
CA VAL A 144 -13.47 5.19 5.81
C VAL A 144 -14.36 4.61 4.73
N VAL A 145 -14.97 3.45 4.96
CA VAL A 145 -15.88 2.81 4.00
C VAL A 145 -17.07 3.70 3.66
N ALA A 146 -17.70 4.29 4.67
CA ALA A 146 -18.81 5.22 4.47
C ALA A 146 -18.39 6.43 3.62
N GLY A 147 -17.21 7.01 3.90
CA GLY A 147 -16.62 8.08 3.09
C GLY A 147 -16.42 7.67 1.62
N VAL A 148 -15.83 6.51 1.41
CA VAL A 148 -15.58 5.96 0.06
C VAL A 148 -16.88 5.67 -0.68
N ALA A 149 -17.87 5.07 -0.01
CA ALA A 149 -19.19 4.81 -0.59
C ALA A 149 -19.90 6.11 -0.99
N MET A 150 -19.82 7.15 -0.16
CA MET A 150 -20.38 8.47 -0.49
C MET A 150 -19.75 9.05 -1.76
N VAL A 151 -18.41 9.00 -1.89
CA VAL A 151 -17.74 9.50 -3.09
C VAL A 151 -18.11 8.67 -4.33
N GLY A 152 -18.16 7.34 -4.18
CA GLY A 152 -18.50 6.43 -5.27
C GLY A 152 -19.94 6.56 -5.78
N VAL A 153 -20.91 6.92 -4.92
CA VAL A 153 -22.31 7.15 -5.32
C VAL A 153 -22.51 8.54 -5.95
N SER A 154 -21.63 9.50 -5.63
CA SER A 154 -21.72 10.88 -6.14
C SER A 154 -21.03 11.12 -7.49
N ALA A 155 -20.53 10.07 -8.14
CA ALA A 155 -19.79 10.12 -9.39
C ALA A 155 -20.48 9.38 -10.53
#